data_AF-A0A954Y6S8-F1
#
_entry.id   AF-A0A954Y6S8-F1
#
_cell.length_a   1.000
_cell.length_b   1.000
_cell.length_c   1.000
_cell.angle_alpha   90.00
_cell.angle_beta   90.00
_cell.angle_gamma   90.00
#
_symmetry.space_group_name_H-M   'P 1'
#
loop_
_entity.id
_entity.type
_entity.pdbx_description
1 polymer ?
#
loop_
_entity_poly.entity_id
_entity_poly.type
_entity_poly.pdbx_seq_one_letter_code
_entity_poly.pdbx_strand_id
1 'polypeptide(L)'
;MAENCRYELQLNEACRLIAEAVGHANYKLVYQSRSGPPQQPWLEPDVCDYLEQEHAAGGVQDVILLPLGFVSDHMEVVYDLDTEAKQLCERLGVGFQRAPTVGTHPKFVRMLRELIQERISGASVRPALGQLGPSHDVCPADCCTYTPRRPPAQHG
;
A
#
# COMPACT_ATOMS: atom_id res chain seq x y z
N MET A 1 3.59 -10.58 10.12
CA MET A 1 2.42 -9.73 10.50
C MET A 1 1.36 -9.77 9.41
N ALA A 2 1.73 -9.53 8.15
CA ALA A 2 0.81 -9.58 7.02
C ALA A 2 0.10 -10.94 6.80
N GLU A 3 0.79 -12.05 7.08
CA GLU A 3 0.24 -13.42 6.97
C GLU A 3 -1.06 -13.66 7.76
N ASN A 4 -1.31 -12.86 8.81
CA ASN A 4 -2.47 -13.01 9.68
C ASN A 4 -3.48 -11.86 9.53
N CYS A 5 -3.39 -11.09 8.46
CA CYS A 5 -4.35 -10.04 8.17
C CYS A 5 -4.61 -9.91 6.66
N ARG A 6 -5.57 -9.06 6.29
CA ARG A 6 -5.97 -8.89 4.88
C ARG A 6 -5.17 -7.81 4.15
N TYR A 7 -4.04 -7.35 4.70
CA TYR A 7 -3.30 -6.18 4.20
C TYR A 7 -2.86 -6.36 2.74
N GLU A 8 -2.10 -7.42 2.44
CA GLU A 8 -1.63 -7.67 1.07
C GLU A 8 -2.80 -7.95 0.11
N LEU A 9 -3.82 -8.67 0.58
CA LEU A 9 -5.01 -8.97 -0.19
C LEU A 9 -5.77 -7.69 -0.58
N GLN A 10 -5.89 -6.72 0.33
CA GLN A 10 -6.54 -5.43 0.07
C GLN A 10 -5.68 -4.54 -0.83
N LEU A 11 -4.36 -4.51 -0.64
CA LEU A 11 -3.46 -3.75 -1.51
C LEU A 11 -3.48 -4.28 -2.95
N ASN A 12 -3.40 -5.60 -3.14
CA ASN A 12 -3.45 -6.20 -4.47
C ASN A 12 -4.79 -5.93 -5.17
N GLU A 13 -5.92 -6.01 -4.45
CA GLU A 13 -7.23 -5.67 -5.02
C GLU A 13 -7.31 -4.18 -5.39
N ALA A 14 -6.78 -3.28 -4.56
CA ALA A 14 -6.73 -1.86 -4.87
C ALA A 14 -5.88 -1.58 -6.12
N CYS A 15 -4.68 -2.19 -6.22
CA CYS A 15 -3.83 -2.08 -7.40
C CYS A 15 -4.57 -2.53 -8.66
N ARG A 16 -5.28 -3.67 -8.62
CA ARG A 16 -6.06 -4.18 -9.75
C ARG A 16 -7.15 -3.19 -10.17
N LEU A 17 -7.94 -2.69 -9.21
CA LEU A 17 -9.02 -1.73 -9.47
C LEU A 17 -8.50 -0.41 -10.06
N ILE A 18 -7.37 0.08 -9.56
CA ILE A 18 -6.73 1.30 -10.07
C ILE A 18 -6.24 1.08 -11.50
N ALA A 19 -5.50 -0.01 -11.74
CA ALA A 19 -4.97 -0.38 -13.05
C ALA A 19 -6.07 -0.51 -14.12
N GLU A 20 -7.18 -1.15 -13.77
CA GLU A 20 -8.36 -1.26 -14.63
C GLU A 20 -8.99 0.11 -14.91
N ALA A 21 -9.13 0.97 -13.88
CA ALA A 21 -9.73 2.28 -14.02
C ALA A 21 -8.91 3.24 -14.90
N VAL A 22 -7.58 3.13 -14.89
CA VAL A 22 -6.69 3.95 -15.72
C VAL A 22 -6.33 3.30 -17.07
N GLY A 23 -6.74 2.04 -17.29
CA GLY A 23 -6.41 1.29 -18.50
C GLY A 23 -4.93 0.93 -18.64
N HIS A 24 -4.22 0.72 -17.51
CA HIS A 24 -2.79 0.43 -17.49
C HIS A 24 -2.50 -0.82 -16.66
N ALA A 25 -2.32 -1.96 -17.33
CA ALA A 25 -2.15 -3.27 -16.68
C ALA A 25 -0.71 -3.57 -16.25
N ASN A 26 0.28 -2.77 -16.66
CA ASN A 26 1.67 -2.97 -16.25
C ASN A 26 1.93 -2.29 -14.91
N TYR A 27 1.78 -3.03 -13.81
CA TYR A 27 2.08 -2.52 -12.48
C TYR A 27 2.66 -3.63 -11.59
N LYS A 28 3.36 -3.19 -10.54
CA LYS A 28 3.84 -4.05 -9.47
C LYS A 28 3.50 -3.42 -8.12
N LEU A 29 2.97 -4.21 -7.19
CA LEU A 29 2.91 -3.82 -5.78
C LEU A 29 4.30 -3.97 -5.17
N VAL A 30 4.81 -2.89 -4.60
CA VAL A 30 6.09 -2.79 -3.90
C VAL A 30 5.87 -2.12 -2.55
N TYR A 31 6.85 -2.21 -1.66
CA TYR A 31 6.79 -1.72 -0.29
C TYR A 31 7.86 -0.66 -0.05
N GLN A 32 7.68 0.16 1.00
CA GLN A 32 8.60 1.21 1.41
C GLN A 32 8.67 1.27 2.94
N SER A 33 9.53 2.14 3.47
CA SER A 33 9.61 2.45 4.89
C SER A 33 9.97 1.26 5.78
N ARG A 34 10.76 0.31 5.26
CA ARG A 34 11.31 -0.78 6.07
C ARG A 34 12.16 -0.19 7.21
N SER A 35 11.83 -0.54 8.44
CA SER A 35 12.53 -0.05 9.63
C SER A 35 13.10 -1.19 10.48
N GLY A 36 14.02 -0.87 11.39
CA GLY A 36 14.66 -1.86 12.25
C GLY A 36 15.81 -2.64 11.58
N PRO A 37 16.31 -3.70 12.23
CA PRO A 37 17.51 -4.40 11.80
C PRO A 37 17.29 -5.18 10.49
N PRO A 38 18.32 -5.34 9.63
CA PRO A 38 18.16 -6.02 8.34
C PRO A 38 17.67 -7.46 8.40
N GLN A 39 17.81 -8.13 9.54
CA GLN A 39 17.38 -9.52 9.74
C GLN A 39 15.89 -9.64 10.06
N GLN A 40 15.21 -8.52 10.33
CA GLN A 40 13.77 -8.54 10.57
C GLN A 40 13.06 -8.71 9.23
N PRO A 41 12.21 -9.74 9.05
CA PRO A 41 11.51 -9.94 7.80
C PRO A 41 10.43 -8.88 7.61
N TRP A 42 10.47 -8.21 6.45
CA TRP A 42 9.47 -7.26 5.99
C TRP A 42 8.76 -7.79 4.75
N LEU A 43 7.71 -7.09 4.32
CA LEU A 43 7.09 -7.33 3.02
C LEU A 43 8.03 -6.83 1.92
N GLU A 44 8.08 -7.58 0.83
CA GLU A 44 9.02 -7.38 -0.27
C GLU A 44 8.27 -7.45 -1.62
N PRO A 45 8.78 -6.81 -2.69
CA PRO A 45 10.06 -6.11 -2.73
C PRO A 45 9.98 -4.67 -2.18
N ASP A 46 11.08 -4.20 -1.62
CA ASP A 46 11.33 -2.77 -1.43
C ASP A 46 11.30 -2.02 -2.78
N VAL A 47 10.81 -0.78 -2.76
CA VAL A 47 10.64 0.07 -3.94
C VAL A 47 11.95 0.37 -4.66
N CYS A 48 13.03 0.64 -3.94
CA CYS A 48 14.33 0.94 -4.52
C CYS A 48 14.98 -0.33 -5.08
N ASP A 49 14.92 -1.43 -4.33
CA ASP A 49 15.44 -2.73 -4.78
C ASP A 49 14.73 -3.20 -6.07
N TYR A 50 13.41 -3.02 -6.14
CA TYR A 50 12.63 -3.36 -7.34
C TYR A 50 13.02 -2.50 -8.55
N LEU A 51 13.20 -1.19 -8.37
CA LEU A 51 13.59 -0.28 -9.44
C LEU A 51 14.98 -0.62 -10.01
N GLU A 52 15.95 -0.95 -9.14
CA GLU A 52 17.28 -1.40 -9.58
C GLU A 52 17.21 -2.70 -10.37
N GLN A 53 16.41 -3.67 -9.89
CA GLN A 53 16.25 -4.96 -10.55
C GLN A 53 15.63 -4.83 -11.94
N GLU A 54 14.53 -4.07 -12.07
CA GLU A 54 13.85 -3.87 -13.36
C GLU A 54 14.70 -3.09 -14.35
N HIS A 55 15.46 -2.09 -13.88
CA HIS A 55 16.40 -1.38 -14.72
C HIS A 55 17.52 -2.30 -15.24
N ALA A 56 18.10 -3.12 -14.36
CA ALA A 56 19.14 -4.09 -14.75
C ALA A 56 18.64 -5.14 -15.75
N ALA A 57 17.35 -5.50 -15.69
CA ALA A 57 16.69 -6.37 -16.66
C ALA A 57 16.38 -5.67 -18.00
N GLY A 58 16.61 -4.35 -18.11
CA GLY A 58 16.28 -3.53 -19.28
C GLY A 58 14.79 -3.20 -19.42
N GLY A 59 14.01 -3.37 -18.34
CA GLY A 59 12.54 -3.35 -18.38
C GLY A 59 11.88 -1.99 -18.15
N VAL A 60 12.61 -0.99 -17.63
CA VAL A 60 12.02 0.28 -17.19
C VAL A 60 12.75 1.49 -17.78
N GLN A 61 12.00 2.32 -18.50
CA GLN A 61 12.43 3.64 -18.99
C GLN A 61 11.78 4.77 -18.21
N ASP A 62 10.51 4.60 -17.84
CA ASP A 62 9.72 5.55 -17.07
C ASP A 62 8.92 4.81 -16.00
N VAL A 63 8.74 5.45 -14.84
CA VAL A 63 7.95 4.91 -13.73
C VAL A 63 7.05 5.99 -13.11
N ILE A 64 5.85 5.57 -12.71
CA ILE A 64 4.95 6.34 -11.87
C ILE A 64 4.79 5.61 -10.54
N LEU A 65 5.21 6.22 -9.43
CA LEU A 65 4.95 5.70 -8.10
C LEU A 65 3.63 6.23 -7.54
N LEU A 66 2.82 5.32 -6.99
CA LEU A 66 1.53 5.64 -6.37
C LEU A 66 1.57 5.23 -4.88
N PRO A 67 1.55 6.19 -3.93
CA PRO A 67 1.53 5.90 -2.50
C PRO A 67 0.13 5.43 -2.02
N LEU A 68 -0.32 4.29 -2.53
CA LEU A 68 -1.62 3.66 -2.27
C LEU A 68 -1.92 3.48 -0.77
N GLY A 69 -0.90 3.18 0.03
CA GLY A 69 -1.06 2.88 1.47
C GLY A 69 -1.41 4.10 2.33
N PHE A 70 -1.34 5.31 1.78
CA PHE A 70 -1.46 6.55 2.56
C PHE A 70 -2.44 7.55 1.93
N VAL A 71 -3.11 8.30 2.81
CA VAL A 71 -4.10 9.31 2.40
C VAL A 71 -3.52 10.73 2.34
N SER A 72 -2.35 10.95 2.94
CA SER A 72 -1.69 12.25 3.04
C SER A 72 -0.18 12.12 2.85
N ASP A 73 0.42 13.13 2.25
CA ASP A 73 1.87 13.27 2.20
C ASP A 73 2.38 13.56 3.62
N HIS A 74 3.37 12.78 4.04
CA HIS A 74 4.04 12.86 5.33
C HIS A 74 5.49 12.44 5.13
N MET A 75 6.29 12.51 6.19
CA MET A 75 7.75 12.37 6.08
C MET A 75 8.17 11.06 5.40
N GLU A 76 7.56 9.92 5.73
CA GLU A 76 7.89 8.61 5.12
C GLU A 76 7.57 8.59 3.62
N VAL A 77 6.41 9.08 3.19
CA VAL A 77 6.06 9.15 1.75
C VAL A 77 6.99 10.10 0.98
N VAL A 78 7.23 11.30 1.52
CA VAL A 78 8.02 12.33 0.81
C VAL A 78 9.49 11.96 0.79
N TYR A 79 10.03 11.43 1.89
CA TYR A 79 11.43 11.02 1.94
C TYR A 79 11.67 9.80 1.06
N ASP A 80 10.96 8.70 1.29
CA ASP A 80 11.22 7.45 0.57
C ASP A 80 10.97 7.60 -0.94
N LEU A 81 9.91 8.31 -1.34
CA LEU A 81 9.54 8.40 -2.76
C LEU A 81 10.12 9.63 -3.47
N ASP A 82 9.93 10.83 -2.91
CA ASP A 82 10.38 12.07 -3.58
C ASP A 82 11.87 12.37 -3.34
N THR A 83 12.52 11.67 -2.41
CA THR A 83 13.97 11.78 -2.18
C THR A 83 14.69 10.50 -2.61
N GLU A 84 14.48 9.36 -1.94
CA GLU A 84 15.31 8.17 -2.19
C GLU A 84 15.04 7.53 -3.55
N ALA A 85 13.78 7.17 -3.84
CA ALA A 85 13.41 6.55 -5.12
C ALA A 85 13.65 7.51 -6.30
N LYS A 86 13.33 8.80 -6.13
CA LYS A 86 13.61 9.82 -7.15
C LYS A 86 15.10 9.93 -7.47
N GLN A 87 15.96 10.05 -6.44
CA GLN A 87 17.41 10.12 -6.64
C GLN A 87 17.95 8.84 -7.28
N LEU A 88 17.41 7.68 -6.92
CA LEU A 88 17.75 6.43 -7.59
C LEU A 88 17.40 6.47 -9.09
N CYS A 89 16.17 6.85 -9.44
CA CYS A 89 15.75 6.98 -10.84
C CYS A 89 16.65 7.97 -11.61
N GLU A 90 17.02 9.10 -11.02
CA GLU A 90 17.96 10.06 -11.60
C GLU A 90 19.33 9.43 -11.89
N ARG A 91 19.87 8.61 -10.96
CA ARG A 91 21.13 7.88 -11.16
C ARG A 91 21.05 6.83 -12.28
N LEU A 92 19.90 6.15 -12.39
CA LEU A 92 19.66 5.12 -13.39
C LEU A 92 19.25 5.68 -14.77
N GLY A 93 18.97 6.99 -14.86
CA GLY A 93 18.45 7.61 -16.08
C GLY A 93 17.01 7.19 -16.41
N VAL A 94 16.23 6.81 -15.40
CA VAL A 94 14.82 6.41 -15.51
C VAL A 94 13.94 7.64 -15.27
N GLY A 95 12.96 7.87 -16.16
CA GLY A 95 11.95 8.91 -15.96
C GLY A 95 11.09 8.61 -14.74
N PHE A 96 10.84 9.62 -13.91
CA PHE A 96 10.17 9.45 -12.62
C PHE A 96 9.03 10.44 -12.46
N GLN A 97 7.88 9.94 -12.00
CA GLN A 97 6.79 10.74 -11.44
C GLN A 97 6.21 10.06 -10.20
N ARG A 98 5.72 10.86 -9.27
CA ARG A 98 4.90 10.38 -8.16
C ARG A 98 3.49 10.94 -8.28
N ALA A 99 2.49 10.07 -8.18
CA ALA A 99 1.12 10.51 -8.00
C ALA A 99 0.94 11.08 -6.57
N PRO A 100 0.29 12.25 -6.41
CA PRO A 100 0.05 12.78 -5.08
C PRO A 100 -0.88 11.85 -4.28
N THR A 101 -0.74 11.85 -2.96
CA THR A 101 -1.77 11.25 -2.10
C THR A 101 -3.12 11.96 -2.28
N VAL A 102 -4.20 11.30 -1.86
CA VAL A 102 -5.55 11.82 -2.10
C VAL A 102 -5.83 13.14 -1.36
N GLY A 103 -5.16 13.37 -0.22
CA GLY A 103 -5.30 14.56 0.60
C GLY A 103 -6.76 14.88 0.91
N THR A 104 -7.16 16.12 0.61
CA THR A 104 -8.52 16.63 0.85
C THR A 104 -9.38 16.64 -0.41
N HIS A 105 -9.09 15.79 -1.40
CA HIS A 105 -9.84 15.76 -2.64
C HIS A 105 -11.37 15.63 -2.38
N PRO A 106 -12.23 16.47 -2.98
CA PRO A 106 -13.65 16.54 -2.61
C PRO A 106 -14.41 15.21 -2.71
N LYS A 107 -14.04 14.34 -3.67
CA LYS A 107 -14.64 12.99 -3.78
C LYS A 107 -14.25 12.09 -2.60
N PHE A 108 -13.03 12.22 -2.08
CA PHE A 108 -12.56 11.43 -0.94
C PHE A 108 -13.24 11.87 0.36
N VAL A 109 -13.31 13.18 0.61
CA VAL A 109 -14.04 13.74 1.76
C VAL A 109 -15.52 13.33 1.73
N ARG A 110 -16.14 13.36 0.55
CA ARG A 110 -17.51 12.88 0.35
C ARG A 110 -17.65 11.40 0.69
N MET A 111 -16.75 10.56 0.20
CA MET A 111 -16.74 9.12 0.48
C MET A 111 -16.61 8.85 1.99
N LEU A 112 -15.73 9.57 2.71
CA LEU A 112 -15.62 9.44 4.16
C LEU A 112 -16.93 9.78 4.87
N ARG A 113 -17.60 10.87 4.47
CA ARG A 113 -18.92 11.23 4.99
C ARG A 113 -19.93 10.10 4.73
N GLU A 114 -19.94 9.55 3.53
CA GLU A 114 -20.85 8.45 3.14
C GLU A 114 -20.61 7.18 3.97
N LEU A 115 -19.35 6.81 4.23
CA LEU A 115 -19.01 5.69 5.11
C LEU A 115 -19.49 5.91 6.56
N ILE A 116 -19.36 7.15 7.07
CA ILE A 116 -19.88 7.49 8.40
C ILE A 116 -21.41 7.39 8.42
N GLN A 117 -22.08 7.93 7.39
CA GLN A 117 -23.54 7.87 7.27
C GLN A 117 -24.05 6.43 7.17
N GLU A 118 -23.38 5.58 6.39
CA GLU A 118 -23.65 4.15 6.30
C GLU A 118 -23.62 3.51 7.69
N ARG A 119 -22.57 3.78 8.47
CA ARG A 119 -22.37 3.21 9.81
C ARG A 119 -23.44 3.64 10.81
N ILE A 120 -23.79 4.92 10.85
CA ILE A 120 -24.72 5.45 11.87
C ILE A 120 -26.20 5.22 11.53
N SER A 121 -26.53 5.08 10.25
CA SER A 121 -27.92 4.84 9.81
C SER A 121 -28.32 3.37 9.85
N GLY A 122 -27.37 2.45 10.02
CA GLY A 122 -27.63 1.02 9.93
C GLY A 122 -28.08 0.61 8.52
N ALA A 123 -27.50 1.22 7.50
CA ALA A 123 -27.90 1.00 6.10
C ALA A 123 -27.84 -0.49 5.74
N SER A 124 -28.93 -1.01 5.17
CA SER A 124 -29.03 -2.42 4.74
C SER A 124 -28.22 -2.71 3.47
N VAL A 125 -27.90 -1.68 2.69
CA VAL A 125 -27.05 -1.75 1.50
C VAL A 125 -25.77 -0.96 1.77
N ARG A 126 -24.63 -1.62 1.60
CA ARG A 126 -23.30 -1.07 1.88
C ARG A 126 -22.45 -1.06 0.61
N PRO A 127 -22.30 0.09 -0.06
CA PRO A 127 -21.50 0.17 -1.27
C PRO A 127 -20.06 -0.27 -1.02
N ALA A 128 -19.53 -1.10 -1.92
CA ALA A 128 -18.14 -1.52 -1.92
C ALA A 128 -17.64 -1.60 -3.36
N LEU A 129 -16.34 -1.40 -3.54
CA LEU A 129 -15.65 -1.61 -4.81
C LEU A 129 -14.88 -2.93 -4.75
N GLY A 130 -14.85 -3.63 -5.88
CA GLY A 130 -14.14 -4.90 -6.01
C GLY A 130 -14.88 -6.09 -5.42
N GLN A 131 -14.14 -7.17 -5.22
CA GLN A 131 -14.67 -8.49 -4.88
C GLN A 131 -14.74 -8.76 -3.37
N LEU A 132 -14.15 -7.89 -2.57
CA LEU A 132 -13.97 -8.10 -1.13
C LEU A 132 -15.20 -7.75 -0.29
N GLY A 133 -16.15 -7.02 -0.88
CA GLY A 133 -17.32 -6.49 -0.20
C GLY A 133 -16.98 -5.44 0.87
N PRO A 134 -18.00 -4.92 1.57
CA PRO A 134 -17.80 -4.00 2.69
C PRO A 134 -17.12 -4.69 3.87
N SER A 135 -16.30 -3.95 4.62
CA SER A 135 -15.67 -4.48 5.84
C SER A 135 -16.72 -4.71 6.93
N HIS A 136 -16.39 -5.57 7.91
CA HIS A 136 -17.24 -5.74 9.08
C HIS A 136 -17.31 -4.44 9.90
N ASP A 137 -18.46 -4.22 10.52
CA ASP A 137 -18.72 -3.10 11.42
C ASP A 137 -18.22 -3.35 12.84
N VAL A 138 -18.17 -4.63 13.21
CA VAL A 138 -17.68 -5.16 14.47
C VAL A 138 -16.74 -6.30 14.14
N CYS A 139 -15.52 -6.27 14.67
CA CYS A 139 -14.51 -7.30 14.47
C CYS A 139 -15.05 -8.68 14.86
N PRO A 140 -15.10 -9.65 13.92
CA PRO A 140 -15.27 -11.06 14.27
C PRO A 140 -14.17 -11.51 15.25
N ALA A 141 -14.49 -12.49 16.09
CA ALA A 141 -13.54 -12.99 17.11
C ALA A 141 -12.21 -13.51 16.52
N ASP A 142 -12.23 -13.89 15.25
CA ASP A 142 -11.13 -14.46 14.49
C ASP A 142 -10.50 -13.50 13.47
N CYS A 143 -10.93 -12.22 13.39
CA CYS A 143 -10.45 -11.34 12.31
C CYS A 143 -9.09 -10.68 12.55
N CYS A 144 -8.59 -10.72 13.79
CA CYS A 144 -7.31 -10.10 14.20
C CYS A 144 -6.45 -11.09 15.00
N THR A 145 -6.36 -12.34 14.54
CA THR A 145 -5.54 -13.37 15.19
C THR A 145 -4.05 -13.10 15.00
N TYR A 146 -3.53 -12.12 15.72
CA TYR A 146 -2.10 -11.90 15.83
C TYR A 146 -1.49 -13.04 16.66
N THR A 147 -0.78 -13.95 16.00
CA THR A 147 -0.15 -15.12 16.66
C THR A 147 1.38 -15.02 16.63
N PRO A 148 2.03 -14.04 17.28
CA PRO A 148 3.47 -14.13 17.49
C PRO A 148 3.74 -15.15 18.60
N ARG A 149 4.52 -16.18 18.31
CA ARG A 149 5.21 -16.90 19.40
C ARG A 149 6.46 -16.10 19.73
N ARG A 150 6.50 -15.44 20.90
CA ARG A 150 7.77 -14.97 21.46
C ARG A 150 8.69 -16.19 21.58
N PRO A 151 9.90 -16.18 20.99
CA PRO A 151 10.85 -17.26 21.23
C PRO A 151 11.02 -17.45 22.74
N PRO A 152 11.07 -18.69 23.25
CA PRO A 152 11.34 -18.91 24.67
C PRO A 152 12.62 -18.17 25.04
N ALA A 153 12.60 -17.48 26.18
CA ALA A 153 13.80 -16.81 26.68
C ALA A 153 14.88 -17.89 26.85
N GLN A 154 16.04 -17.71 26.20
CA GLN A 154 17.20 -18.54 26.51
C GLN A 154 17.66 -18.14 27.92
N HIS A 155 17.36 -18.97 28.90
CA HIS A 155 18.00 -18.89 30.21
C HIS A 155 19.36 -19.57 30.07
N GLY A 156 20.41 -18.74 30.00
CA GLY A 156 21.79 -19.17 30.17
C GLY A 156 22.12 -19.44 31.63
#